data_AF-A0A943A3L5-F1
#
_entry.id   AF-A0A943A3L5-F1
#
_cell.length_a   1.000
_cell.length_b   1.000
_cell.length_c   1.000
_cell.angle_alpha   90.00
_cell.angle_beta   90.00
_cell.angle_gamma   90.00
#
_symmetry.space_group_name_H-M   'P 1'
#
loop_
_entity.id
_entity.type
_entity.pdbx_description
1 polymer ?
#
loop_
_entity_poly.entity_id
_entity_poly.type
_entity_poly.pdbx_seq_one_letter_code
_entity_poly.pdbx_strand_id
1 'polypeptide(L)'
;MCISVNRIISCQDLLDLKPDEFNPCSVIISDGLPIDIVLDSEIYIHEAYDYIVVGDKDEFINYVYKNKLKAYCSEGLIRDRQIKPIIKQLEKIVRVLSYEDIQGNEEDLERCNYDDEFMLQLELRISMDDFYKFKLELACEEAEFQPNWASTTIYSRAGYTVRKGVPASKRLAVLFKLSDLFDRNISRNFETYCWYIKMFKSHSKCSYAIERRRRDLEALRYYEVHDGLIKYTEDFGRNLD
;
A
#
# COMPACT_ATOMS: atom_id res chain seq x y z
N MET A 1 -20.25 -34.38 -2.18
CA MET A 1 -19.83 -34.24 -0.78
C MET A 1 -20.25 -32.86 -0.33
N CYS A 2 -20.91 -32.71 0.83
CA CYS A 2 -21.30 -31.40 1.35
C CYS A 2 -20.32 -31.00 2.45
N ILE A 3 -19.60 -29.91 2.23
CA ILE A 3 -18.61 -29.39 3.19
C ILE A 3 -19.23 -28.19 3.90
N SER A 4 -19.10 -28.12 5.22
CA SER A 4 -19.51 -26.95 5.99
C SER A 4 -18.29 -26.10 6.23
N VAL A 5 -18.30 -24.86 5.73
CA VAL A 5 -17.20 -23.90 5.91
C VAL A 5 -17.73 -22.58 6.43
N ASN A 6 -16.88 -21.85 7.16
CA ASN A 6 -17.21 -20.53 7.69
C ASN A 6 -16.91 -19.43 6.67
N ARG A 7 -15.90 -19.65 5.83
CA ARG A 7 -15.43 -18.71 4.81
C ARG A 7 -15.14 -19.44 3.50
N ILE A 8 -15.25 -18.70 2.41
CA ILE A 8 -14.97 -19.17 1.06
C ILE A 8 -14.04 -18.15 0.42
N ILE A 9 -12.98 -18.62 -0.25
CA ILE A 9 -12.05 -17.75 -0.96
C ILE A 9 -12.63 -17.45 -2.34
N SER A 10 -12.61 -16.20 -2.77
CA SER A 10 -12.93 -15.77 -4.13
C SER A 10 -11.65 -15.35 -4.82
N CYS A 11 -11.30 -16.06 -5.88
CA CYS A 11 -10.10 -15.81 -6.69
C CYS A 11 -10.27 -16.42 -8.08
N GLN A 12 -10.64 -15.61 -9.07
CA GLN A 12 -10.85 -16.07 -10.45
C GLN A 12 -9.54 -16.56 -11.09
N ASP A 13 -8.46 -15.80 -10.93
CA ASP A 13 -7.15 -16.12 -11.51
C ASP A 13 -6.63 -17.49 -11.07
N LEU A 14 -6.92 -17.90 -9.84
CA LEU A 14 -6.54 -19.21 -9.32
C LEU A 14 -7.23 -20.35 -10.08
N LEU A 15 -8.53 -20.20 -10.38
CA LEU A 15 -9.29 -21.16 -11.18
C LEU A 15 -8.83 -21.19 -12.64
N ASP A 16 -8.46 -20.03 -13.18
CA ASP A 16 -8.03 -19.91 -14.58
C ASP A 16 -6.61 -20.44 -14.81
N LEU A 17 -5.70 -20.26 -13.85
CA LEU A 17 -4.30 -20.65 -13.97
C LEU A 17 -4.04 -22.13 -13.67
N LYS A 18 -4.83 -22.73 -12.77
CA LYS A 18 -4.63 -24.12 -12.33
C LYS A 18 -5.94 -24.95 -12.38
N PRO A 19 -6.67 -24.96 -13.50
CA PRO A 19 -8.00 -25.58 -13.57
C PRO A 19 -8.00 -27.08 -13.26
N ASP A 20 -6.89 -27.78 -13.55
CA ASP A 20 -6.75 -29.21 -13.34
C ASP A 20 -6.62 -29.61 -11.86
N GLU A 21 -6.36 -28.66 -10.95
CA GLU A 21 -6.19 -28.91 -9.51
C GLU A 21 -7.52 -28.78 -8.73
N PHE A 22 -8.59 -28.36 -9.43
CA PHE A 22 -9.88 -28.01 -8.84
C PHE A 22 -10.99 -28.95 -9.25
N ASN A 23 -11.71 -29.47 -8.26
CA ASN A 23 -12.91 -30.26 -8.47
C ASN A 23 -14.17 -29.50 -8.07
N PRO A 24 -15.28 -29.65 -8.81
CA PRO A 24 -16.56 -29.10 -8.39
C PRO A 24 -16.99 -29.73 -7.05
N CYS A 25 -17.42 -28.89 -6.11
CA CYS A 25 -17.89 -29.33 -4.81
C CYS A 25 -19.22 -28.67 -4.42
N SER A 26 -19.80 -29.10 -3.31
CA SER A 26 -21.00 -28.48 -2.75
C SER A 26 -20.74 -28.08 -1.30
N VAL A 27 -21.16 -26.87 -0.97
CA VAL A 27 -20.94 -26.27 0.34
C VAL A 27 -22.27 -25.92 0.98
N ILE A 28 -22.40 -26.20 2.27
CA ILE A 28 -23.56 -25.76 3.05
C ILE A 28 -23.12 -24.60 3.92
N ILE A 29 -23.76 -23.46 3.73
CA ILE A 29 -23.59 -22.31 4.60
C ILE A 29 -24.75 -22.24 5.58
N SER A 30 -24.42 -22.38 6.86
CA SER A 30 -25.36 -22.32 7.99
C SER A 30 -25.12 -21.13 8.91
N ASP A 31 -23.87 -20.62 8.96
CA ASP A 31 -23.48 -19.65 9.97
C ASP A 31 -24.04 -18.25 9.69
N GLY A 32 -24.80 -17.70 10.65
CA GLY A 32 -25.39 -16.37 10.58
C GLY A 32 -26.53 -16.20 9.56
N LEU A 33 -27.00 -17.26 8.92
CA LEU A 33 -28.10 -17.26 7.95
C LEU A 33 -29.43 -17.76 8.57
N PRO A 34 -30.59 -17.23 8.12
CA PRO A 34 -31.90 -17.68 8.58
C PRO A 34 -32.31 -19.06 8.05
N ILE A 35 -31.65 -19.54 7.00
CA ILE A 35 -31.83 -20.85 6.38
C ILE A 35 -30.47 -21.37 5.93
N ASP A 36 -30.30 -22.69 5.94
CA ASP A 36 -29.14 -23.31 5.31
C ASP A 36 -29.21 -23.11 3.79
N ILE A 37 -28.12 -22.62 3.20
CA ILE A 37 -28.01 -22.48 1.75
C ILE A 37 -27.00 -23.50 1.26
N VAL A 38 -27.49 -24.46 0.47
CA VAL A 38 -26.64 -25.36 -0.29
C VAL A 38 -26.15 -24.60 -1.51
N LEU A 39 -24.84 -24.52 -1.69
CA LEU A 39 -24.19 -23.95 -2.85
C LEU A 39 -23.51 -25.09 -3.61
N ASP A 40 -23.99 -25.40 -4.81
CA ASP A 40 -23.66 -26.60 -5.58
C ASP A 40 -23.20 -26.28 -7.02
N SER A 41 -23.07 -24.99 -7.34
CA SER A 41 -22.76 -24.49 -8.68
C SER A 41 -21.63 -23.49 -8.57
N GLU A 42 -20.61 -23.65 -9.43
CA GLU A 42 -19.44 -22.76 -9.51
C GLU A 42 -18.64 -22.63 -8.20
N ILE A 43 -18.63 -23.70 -7.40
CA ILE A 43 -17.74 -23.85 -6.25
C ILE A 43 -16.79 -24.99 -6.51
N TYR A 44 -15.51 -24.75 -6.22
CA TYR A 44 -14.45 -25.71 -6.43
C TYR A 44 -13.66 -25.95 -5.14
N ILE A 45 -13.14 -27.16 -5.00
CA ILE A 45 -12.19 -27.54 -3.96
C ILE A 45 -10.87 -27.90 -4.59
N HIS A 46 -9.77 -27.44 -3.99
CA HIS A 46 -8.44 -27.85 -4.37
C HIS A 46 -8.15 -29.26 -3.86
N GLU A 47 -7.82 -30.22 -4.73
CA GLU A 47 -7.67 -31.63 -4.30
C GLU A 47 -6.55 -31.86 -3.27
N ALA A 48 -5.41 -31.16 -3.41
CA ALA A 48 -4.24 -31.43 -2.57
C ALA A 48 -4.26 -30.74 -1.19
N TYR A 49 -4.95 -29.61 -1.08
CA TYR A 49 -4.88 -28.70 0.06
C TYR A 49 -6.27 -28.40 0.65
N ASP A 50 -7.32 -29.06 0.15
CA ASP A 50 -8.68 -29.07 0.69
C ASP A 50 -9.35 -27.70 0.95
N TYR A 51 -8.87 -26.64 0.30
CA TYR A 51 -9.47 -25.31 0.40
C TYR A 51 -10.51 -25.04 -0.68
N ILE A 52 -11.50 -24.22 -0.33
CA ILE A 52 -12.66 -23.96 -1.18
C ILE A 52 -12.56 -22.58 -1.83
N VAL A 53 -12.75 -22.58 -3.15
CA VAL A 53 -12.62 -21.43 -4.04
C VAL A 53 -13.87 -21.23 -4.87
N VAL A 54 -14.24 -19.98 -5.06
CA VAL A 54 -15.19 -19.53 -6.08
C VAL A 54 -14.50 -18.53 -7.01
N GLY A 55 -15.11 -18.28 -8.16
CA GLY A 55 -14.66 -17.26 -9.09
C GLY A 55 -14.90 -15.84 -8.55
N ASP A 56 -15.22 -14.90 -9.44
CA ASP A 56 -15.54 -13.54 -9.03
C ASP A 56 -16.69 -13.50 -8.00
N LYS A 57 -16.47 -12.76 -6.90
CA LYS A 57 -17.39 -12.69 -5.78
C LYS A 57 -18.74 -12.09 -6.17
N ASP A 58 -18.74 -11.02 -6.94
CA ASP A 58 -19.97 -10.31 -7.28
C ASP A 58 -20.79 -11.11 -8.29
N GLU A 59 -20.13 -11.74 -9.27
CA GLU A 59 -20.77 -12.67 -10.20
C GLU A 59 -21.37 -13.87 -9.47
N PHE A 60 -20.60 -14.49 -8.58
CA PHE A 60 -21.04 -15.63 -7.77
C PHE A 60 -22.26 -15.28 -6.89
N ILE A 61 -22.21 -14.17 -6.17
CA ILE A 61 -23.34 -13.74 -5.32
C ILE A 61 -24.58 -13.41 -6.17
N ASN A 62 -24.39 -12.76 -7.33
CA ASN A 62 -25.48 -12.50 -8.26
C ASN A 62 -26.10 -13.77 -8.83
N TYR A 63 -25.28 -14.78 -9.12
CA TYR A 63 -25.73 -16.10 -9.52
C TYR A 63 -26.61 -16.73 -8.44
N VAL A 64 -26.13 -16.77 -7.18
CA VAL A 64 -26.88 -17.31 -6.04
C VAL A 64 -28.20 -16.58 -5.83
N TYR A 65 -28.18 -15.24 -5.93
CA TYR A 65 -29.40 -14.44 -5.84
C TYR A 65 -30.42 -14.81 -6.92
N LYS A 66 -29.99 -14.85 -8.18
CA LYS A 66 -30.89 -15.10 -9.32
C LYS A 66 -31.43 -16.53 -9.33
N ASN A 67 -30.59 -17.52 -9.06
CA ASN A 67 -30.91 -18.92 -9.28
C ASN A 67 -31.44 -19.64 -8.02
N LYS A 68 -31.01 -19.23 -6.82
CA LYS A 68 -31.46 -19.85 -5.56
C LYS A 68 -32.41 -18.97 -4.77
N LEU A 69 -31.99 -17.75 -4.40
CA LEU A 69 -32.79 -16.93 -3.48
C LEU A 69 -34.14 -16.53 -4.06
N LYS A 70 -34.21 -16.21 -5.36
CA LYS A 70 -35.49 -15.95 -6.04
C LYS A 70 -36.39 -17.19 -6.09
N ALA A 71 -35.82 -18.36 -6.36
CA ALA A 71 -36.58 -19.62 -6.35
C ALA A 71 -37.17 -19.87 -4.96
N TYR A 72 -36.37 -19.75 -3.90
CA TYR A 72 -36.83 -19.88 -2.52
C TYR A 72 -37.90 -18.86 -2.14
N CYS A 73 -37.84 -17.65 -2.68
CA CYS A 73 -38.89 -16.67 -2.47
C CYS A 73 -40.19 -17.05 -3.21
N SER A 74 -40.09 -17.56 -4.43
CA SER A 74 -41.26 -18.02 -5.21
C SER A 74 -41.92 -19.26 -4.61
N GLU A 75 -41.13 -20.13 -3.96
CA GLU A 75 -41.58 -21.32 -3.25
C GLU A 75 -42.08 -21.02 -1.83
N GLY A 76 -41.94 -19.77 -1.36
CA GLY A 76 -42.39 -19.33 -0.04
C GLY A 76 -41.50 -19.80 1.12
N LEU A 77 -40.31 -20.34 0.83
CA LEU A 77 -39.32 -20.77 1.84
C LEU A 77 -38.71 -19.57 2.57
N ILE A 78 -38.51 -18.46 1.86
CA ILE A 78 -38.08 -17.18 2.43
C ILE A 78 -38.97 -16.04 1.93
N ARG A 79 -39.02 -14.94 2.68
CA ARG A 79 -39.69 -13.71 2.23
C ARG A 79 -38.68 -12.80 1.54
N ASP A 80 -39.12 -11.98 0.58
CA ASP A 80 -38.28 -10.98 -0.11
C ASP A 80 -37.41 -10.13 0.84
N ARG A 81 -37.99 -9.71 1.98
CA ARG A 81 -37.28 -8.93 3.00
C ARG A 81 -36.05 -9.63 3.60
N GLN A 82 -35.97 -10.96 3.52
CA GLN A 82 -34.87 -11.78 4.04
C GLN A 82 -33.73 -11.94 3.03
N ILE A 83 -33.96 -11.66 1.74
CA ILE A 83 -32.94 -11.76 0.68
C ILE A 83 -31.75 -10.84 0.97
N LYS A 84 -32.02 -9.56 1.29
CA LYS A 84 -30.97 -8.57 1.53
C LYS A 84 -30.05 -8.94 2.72
N PRO A 85 -30.57 -9.35 3.89
CA PRO A 85 -29.76 -9.90 4.97
C PRO A 85 -28.91 -11.12 4.55
N ILE A 86 -29.48 -12.04 3.78
CA ILE A 86 -28.76 -13.24 3.30
C ILE A 86 -27.58 -12.84 2.39
N ILE A 87 -27.81 -11.96 1.42
CA ILE A 87 -26.76 -11.44 0.53
C ILE A 87 -25.64 -10.80 1.35
N LYS A 88 -25.98 -9.96 2.34
CA LYS A 88 -24.98 -9.32 3.22
C LYS A 88 -24.14 -10.33 4.02
N GLN A 89 -24.69 -11.49 4.35
CA GLN A 89 -23.92 -12.55 5.01
C GLN A 89 -23.04 -13.31 4.00
N LEU A 90 -23.55 -13.60 2.79
CA LEU A 90 -22.74 -14.17 1.71
C LEU A 90 -21.54 -13.26 1.38
N GLU A 91 -21.74 -11.94 1.33
CA GLU A 91 -20.66 -10.96 1.17
C GLU A 91 -19.59 -11.02 2.28
N LYS A 92 -19.93 -11.48 3.49
CA LYS A 92 -18.96 -11.62 4.58
C LYS A 92 -18.28 -12.98 4.62
N ILE A 93 -18.92 -13.99 4.04
CA ILE A 93 -18.42 -15.36 4.00
C ILE A 93 -17.47 -15.53 2.83
N VAL A 94 -17.82 -14.97 1.68
CA VAL A 94 -16.97 -14.95 0.48
C VAL A 94 -15.96 -13.82 0.60
N ARG A 95 -14.68 -14.16 0.74
CA ARG A 95 -13.56 -13.22 0.91
C ARG A 95 -12.72 -13.18 -0.35
N VAL A 96 -12.47 -11.98 -0.84
CA VAL A 96 -11.68 -11.79 -2.07
C VAL A 96 -10.21 -11.81 -1.70
N LEU A 97 -9.44 -12.66 -2.37
CA LEU A 97 -7.99 -12.71 -2.28
C LEU A 97 -7.43 -12.65 -3.69
N SER A 98 -6.42 -11.81 -3.93
CA SER A 98 -5.73 -11.80 -5.22
C SER A 98 -4.83 -13.03 -5.33
N TYR A 99 -4.62 -13.53 -6.54
CA TYR A 99 -3.70 -14.65 -6.75
C TYR A 99 -2.26 -14.28 -6.37
N GLU A 100 -1.84 -13.04 -6.67
CA GLU A 100 -0.50 -12.54 -6.37
C GLU A 100 -0.17 -12.59 -4.88
N ASP A 101 -1.17 -12.35 -4.01
CA ASP A 101 -0.98 -12.32 -2.57
C ASP A 101 -0.96 -13.70 -1.90
N ILE A 102 -1.52 -14.71 -2.58
CA ILE A 102 -1.63 -16.08 -2.06
C ILE A 102 -0.66 -17.06 -2.73
N GLN A 103 -0.07 -16.69 -3.87
CA GLN A 103 0.88 -17.53 -4.60
C GLN A 103 2.08 -17.91 -3.71
N GLY A 104 2.38 -19.21 -3.64
CA GLY A 104 3.47 -19.77 -2.83
C GLY A 104 3.08 -20.08 -1.38
N ASN A 105 1.85 -19.75 -0.96
CA ASN A 105 1.29 -20.10 0.34
C ASN A 105 -0.05 -20.84 0.20
N GLU A 106 -0.29 -21.52 -0.93
CA GLU A 106 -1.57 -22.19 -1.19
C GLU A 106 -1.91 -23.28 -0.16
N GLU A 107 -0.90 -23.91 0.44
CA GLU A 107 -1.05 -24.93 1.49
C GLU A 107 -1.74 -24.37 2.75
N ASP A 108 -1.56 -23.08 3.03
CA ASP A 108 -2.14 -22.42 4.20
C ASP A 108 -3.60 -21.97 3.98
N LEU A 109 -4.09 -22.04 2.73
CA LEU A 109 -5.43 -21.55 2.38
C LEU A 109 -6.55 -22.40 2.98
N GLU A 110 -6.30 -23.67 3.31
CA GLU A 110 -7.26 -24.53 4.02
C GLU A 110 -7.73 -23.86 5.31
N ARG A 111 -6.78 -23.25 6.03
CA ARG A 111 -7.04 -22.58 7.31
C ARG A 111 -7.97 -21.40 7.13
N CYS A 112 -7.92 -20.72 5.98
CA CYS A 112 -8.80 -19.58 5.70
C CYS A 112 -10.28 -19.98 5.65
N ASN A 113 -10.61 -21.23 5.32
CA ASN A 113 -12.00 -21.69 5.27
C ASN A 113 -12.64 -21.88 6.67
N TYR A 114 -11.82 -22.10 7.70
CA TYR A 114 -12.28 -22.50 9.04
C TYR A 114 -11.84 -21.57 10.18
N ASP A 115 -10.68 -20.91 10.05
CA ASP A 115 -10.07 -20.03 11.05
C ASP A 115 -10.27 -18.55 10.70
N ASP A 116 -11.25 -17.94 11.35
CA ASP A 116 -11.59 -16.52 11.19
C ASP A 116 -10.44 -15.57 11.56
N GLU A 117 -9.63 -15.94 12.55
CA GLU A 117 -8.51 -15.10 12.98
C GLU A 117 -7.41 -15.14 11.93
N PHE A 118 -7.10 -16.32 11.40
CA PHE A 118 -6.13 -16.48 10.32
C PHE A 118 -6.55 -15.74 9.05
N MET A 119 -7.82 -15.87 8.64
CA MET A 119 -8.37 -15.14 7.50
C MET A 119 -8.22 -13.62 7.68
N LEU A 120 -8.56 -13.10 8.87
CA LEU A 120 -8.42 -11.68 9.18
C LEU A 120 -6.95 -11.22 9.16
N GLN A 121 -6.03 -12.02 9.71
CA GLN A 121 -4.60 -11.70 9.70
C GLN A 121 -4.06 -11.65 8.26
N LEU A 122 -4.49 -12.58 7.40
CA LEU A 122 -4.11 -12.60 5.99
C LEU A 122 -4.59 -11.34 5.27
N GLU A 123 -5.84 -10.94 5.44
CA GLU A 123 -6.38 -9.73 4.83
C GLU A 123 -5.72 -8.45 5.35
N LEU A 124 -5.41 -8.39 6.65
CA LEU A 124 -4.66 -7.27 7.21
C LEU A 124 -3.26 -7.20 6.63
N ARG A 125 -2.60 -8.34 6.43
CA ARG A 125 -1.28 -8.41 5.78
C ARG A 125 -1.37 -7.88 4.35
N ILE A 126 -2.32 -8.37 3.56
CA ILE A 126 -2.55 -7.90 2.18
C ILE A 126 -2.81 -6.40 2.15
N SER A 127 -3.73 -5.91 2.99
CA SER A 127 -4.03 -4.48 3.06
C SER A 127 -2.81 -3.64 3.49
N MET A 128 -1.95 -4.17 4.35
CA MET A 128 -0.69 -3.51 4.71
C MET A 128 0.31 -3.54 3.57
N ASP A 129 0.45 -4.66 2.86
CA ASP A 129 1.34 -4.80 1.72
C ASP A 129 0.90 -3.89 0.57
N ASP A 130 -0.40 -3.79 0.29
CA ASP A 130 -0.98 -2.82 -0.64
C ASP A 130 -0.76 -1.39 -0.18
N PHE A 131 -0.86 -1.11 1.12
CA PHE A 131 -0.53 0.21 1.66
C PHE A 131 0.96 0.54 1.51
N TYR A 132 1.84 -0.44 1.66
CA TYR A 132 3.28 -0.28 1.44
C TYR A 132 3.61 -0.15 -0.04
N LYS A 133 3.01 -0.95 -0.92
CA LYS A 133 3.09 -0.84 -2.38
C LYS A 133 2.58 0.53 -2.81
N PHE A 134 1.41 0.96 -2.35
CA PHE A 134 0.89 2.31 -2.60
C PHE A 134 1.82 3.40 -2.09
N LYS A 135 2.45 3.25 -0.92
CA LYS A 135 3.46 4.21 -0.44
C LYS A 135 4.73 4.20 -1.29
N LEU A 136 5.16 3.04 -1.76
CA LEU A 136 6.31 2.87 -2.65
C LEU A 136 6.00 3.44 -4.03
N GLU A 137 4.82 3.17 -4.58
CA GLU A 137 4.28 3.76 -5.80
C GLU A 137 4.12 5.26 -5.65
N LEU A 138 3.61 5.77 -4.53
CA LEU A 138 3.60 7.20 -4.25
C LEU A 138 5.03 7.77 -4.20
N ALA A 139 5.99 7.02 -3.64
CA ALA A 139 7.42 7.37 -3.62
C ALA A 139 8.11 7.22 -4.99
N CYS A 140 7.58 6.40 -5.90
CA CYS A 140 8.08 6.14 -7.24
C CYS A 140 7.42 7.02 -8.30
N GLU A 141 6.14 7.36 -8.15
CA GLU A 141 5.47 8.47 -8.82
C GLU A 141 6.07 9.80 -8.35
N GLU A 142 6.58 9.87 -7.11
CA GLU A 142 7.52 10.90 -6.66
C GLU A 142 8.84 10.96 -7.47
N ALA A 143 9.17 9.91 -8.25
CA ALA A 143 10.30 9.91 -9.19
C ALA A 143 9.95 10.42 -10.60
N GLU A 144 8.67 10.48 -10.98
CA GLU A 144 8.16 11.28 -12.11
C GLU A 144 7.57 12.64 -11.69
N PHE A 145 7.54 12.90 -10.38
CA PHE A 145 7.06 14.13 -9.79
C PHE A 145 7.91 15.29 -10.27
N GLN A 146 7.37 16.05 -11.21
CA GLN A 146 7.68 17.46 -11.32
C GLN A 146 7.26 18.10 -10.00
N PRO A 147 8.19 18.44 -9.10
CA PRO A 147 7.76 18.72 -7.77
C PRO A 147 7.03 20.06 -7.80
N ASN A 148 5.86 20.08 -7.18
CA ASN A 148 5.22 21.34 -6.88
C ASN A 148 6.02 21.99 -5.75
N TRP A 149 7.20 22.53 -6.07
CA TRP A 149 8.14 23.16 -5.14
C TRP A 149 7.63 24.53 -4.67
N ALA A 150 6.33 24.67 -4.45
CA ALA A 150 5.77 25.71 -3.63
C ALA A 150 6.19 25.47 -2.16
N SER A 151 7.33 26.05 -1.77
CA SER A 151 7.73 26.40 -0.39
C SER A 151 7.73 25.33 0.72
N THR A 152 7.52 24.04 0.44
CA THR A 152 7.26 23.01 1.47
C THR A 152 8.29 21.88 1.52
N THR A 153 9.52 22.12 1.06
CA THR A 153 10.61 21.12 1.13
C THR A 153 10.99 20.78 2.57
N ILE A 154 11.56 19.59 2.81
CA ILE A 154 12.07 19.18 4.14
C ILE A 154 13.04 20.23 4.72
N TYR A 155 13.86 20.86 3.88
CA TYR A 155 14.77 21.94 4.27
C TYR A 155 14.00 23.19 4.73
N SER A 156 12.97 23.58 3.98
CA SER A 156 12.11 24.73 4.34
C SER A 156 11.32 24.47 5.62
N ARG A 157 10.79 23.25 5.82
CA ARG A 157 10.07 22.84 7.04
C ARG A 157 10.99 22.77 8.26
N ALA A 158 12.23 22.33 8.07
CA ALA A 158 13.27 22.36 9.10
C ALA A 158 13.82 23.77 9.38
N GLY A 159 13.30 24.80 8.70
CA GLY A 159 13.69 26.19 8.91
C GLY A 159 14.99 26.62 8.21
N TYR A 160 15.51 25.82 7.28
CA TYR A 160 16.67 26.20 6.47
C TYR A 160 16.34 27.41 5.60
N THR A 161 17.09 28.50 5.78
CA THR A 161 16.89 29.74 5.06
C THR A 161 18.19 30.50 4.85
N VAL A 162 18.35 31.08 3.66
CA VAL A 162 19.53 31.89 3.28
C VAL A 162 19.23 33.39 3.26
N ARG A 163 18.24 33.83 4.05
CA ARG A 163 17.92 35.26 4.21
C ARG A 163 19.16 36.05 4.67
N LYS A 164 19.28 37.28 4.18
CA LYS A 164 20.36 38.20 4.57
C LYS A 164 20.38 38.35 6.10
N GLY A 165 21.57 38.27 6.71
CA GLY A 165 21.76 38.33 8.16
C GLY A 165 21.70 37.00 8.92
N VAL A 166 21.35 35.88 8.26
CA VAL A 166 21.41 34.55 8.92
C VAL A 166 22.84 33.99 8.80
N PRO A 167 23.53 33.68 9.93
CA PRO A 167 24.91 33.18 9.91
C PRO A 167 24.99 31.74 9.39
N ALA A 168 26.15 31.37 8.82
CA ALA A 168 26.37 30.02 8.26
C ALA A 168 26.22 28.92 9.32
N SER A 169 26.73 29.15 10.53
CA SER A 169 26.59 28.22 11.66
C SER A 169 25.14 27.81 11.93
N LYS A 170 24.20 28.77 11.90
CA LYS A 170 22.77 28.51 12.12
C LYS A 170 22.14 27.72 10.97
N ARG A 171 22.56 27.97 9.72
CA ARG A 171 22.03 27.25 8.55
C ARG A 171 22.58 25.82 8.48
N LEU A 172 23.88 25.66 8.70
CA LEU A 172 24.57 24.38 8.69
C LEU A 172 24.11 23.48 9.85
N ALA A 173 23.83 24.04 11.02
CA ALA A 173 23.26 23.27 12.14
C ALA A 173 21.95 22.55 11.75
N VAL A 174 21.11 23.20 10.93
CA VAL A 174 19.88 22.56 10.41
C VAL A 174 20.23 21.43 9.44
N LEU A 175 21.17 21.66 8.52
CA LEU A 175 21.57 20.65 7.55
C LEU A 175 22.26 19.44 8.18
N PHE A 176 23.17 19.64 9.14
CA PHE A 176 23.84 18.54 9.84
C PHE A 176 22.86 17.73 10.69
N LYS A 177 21.96 18.40 11.41
CA LYS A 177 20.91 17.71 12.18
C LYS A 177 20.00 16.88 11.27
N LEU A 178 19.65 17.40 10.10
CA LEU A 178 18.91 16.61 9.10
C LEU A 178 19.76 15.46 8.59
N SER A 179 21.04 15.67 8.32
CA SER A 179 21.96 14.64 7.83
C SER A 179 22.08 13.49 8.82
N ASP A 180 22.23 13.76 10.11
CA ASP A 180 22.26 12.73 11.14
C ASP A 180 20.93 11.97 11.28
N LEU A 181 19.79 12.62 10.98
CA LEU A 181 18.47 11.95 10.97
C LEU A 181 18.26 11.01 9.77
N PHE A 182 19.07 11.15 8.73
CA PHE A 182 18.98 10.41 7.48
C PHE A 182 20.30 9.71 7.15
N ASP A 183 20.94 9.16 8.18
CA ASP A 183 22.15 8.33 8.08
C ASP A 183 23.27 8.94 7.22
N ARG A 184 23.43 10.27 7.31
CA ARG A 184 24.46 11.06 6.63
C ARG A 184 24.44 10.93 5.11
N ASN A 185 23.25 10.87 4.52
CA ASN A 185 23.07 10.68 3.09
C ASN A 185 22.02 11.63 2.48
N ILE A 186 22.14 12.93 2.75
CA ILE A 186 21.20 13.94 2.25
C ILE A 186 21.83 14.96 1.30
N SER A 187 23.15 15.00 1.14
CA SER A 187 23.80 15.96 0.24
C SER A 187 23.29 15.90 -1.20
N ARG A 188 22.98 14.70 -1.72
CA ARG A 188 22.37 14.55 -3.06
C ARG A 188 20.98 15.18 -3.14
N ASN A 189 20.15 14.97 -2.12
CA ASN A 189 18.82 15.59 -2.02
C ASN A 189 18.93 17.12 -1.88
N PHE A 190 19.93 17.60 -1.15
CA PHE A 190 20.16 19.03 -0.95
C PHE A 190 20.71 19.71 -2.22
N GLU A 191 21.54 19.00 -2.99
CA GLU A 191 22.00 19.44 -4.31
C GLU A 191 20.84 19.61 -5.30
N THR A 192 19.93 18.63 -5.36
CA THR A 192 18.71 18.73 -6.17
C THR A 192 17.84 19.91 -5.74
N TYR A 193 17.70 20.15 -4.43
CA TYR A 193 17.04 21.36 -3.89
C TYR A 193 17.72 22.65 -4.38
N CYS A 194 19.05 22.71 -4.37
CA CYS A 194 19.80 23.87 -4.84
C CYS A 194 19.62 24.10 -6.34
N TRP A 195 19.69 23.05 -7.15
CA TRP A 195 19.46 23.09 -8.59
C TRP A 195 18.06 23.60 -8.92
N TYR A 196 17.04 23.08 -8.23
CA TYR A 196 15.67 23.51 -8.45
C TYR A 196 15.48 25.01 -8.18
N ILE A 197 15.96 25.50 -7.03
CA ILE A 197 15.83 26.92 -6.65
C ILE A 197 16.54 27.81 -7.68
N LYS A 198 17.68 27.37 -8.22
CA LYS A 198 18.41 28.07 -9.28
C LYS A 198 17.61 28.13 -10.58
N MET A 199 16.98 27.03 -11.00
CA MET A 199 16.29 26.93 -12.29
C MET A 199 14.91 27.60 -12.31
N PHE A 200 14.14 27.49 -11.23
CA PHE A 200 12.70 27.82 -11.26
C PHE A 200 12.26 28.93 -10.31
N LYS A 201 13.10 29.35 -9.35
CA LYS A 201 12.78 30.45 -8.41
C LYS A 201 13.69 31.67 -8.56
N SER A 202 14.42 31.74 -9.66
CA SER A 202 15.36 32.80 -9.95
C SER A 202 14.64 34.08 -10.40
N HIS A 203 14.53 35.07 -9.50
CA HIS A 203 14.52 36.48 -9.90
C HIS A 203 15.95 37.02 -9.86
N SER A 204 16.26 38.06 -10.65
CA SER A 204 17.60 38.65 -10.83
C SER A 204 18.36 39.07 -9.55
N LYS A 205 17.71 39.02 -8.38
CA LYS A 205 18.30 39.23 -7.03
C LYS A 205 18.83 37.95 -6.35
N CYS A 206 18.83 36.78 -7.00
CA CYS A 206 19.10 35.47 -6.37
C CYS A 206 20.50 34.88 -6.54
N SER A 207 21.43 35.49 -7.30
CA SER A 207 22.77 34.92 -7.53
C SER A 207 23.53 34.67 -6.22
N TYR A 208 23.49 35.63 -5.30
CA TYR A 208 24.15 35.54 -4.00
C TYR A 208 23.61 34.41 -3.09
N ALA A 209 22.29 34.21 -3.10
CA ALA A 209 21.64 33.16 -2.32
C ALA A 209 21.95 31.75 -2.87
N ILE A 210 22.16 31.64 -4.18
CA ILE A 210 22.55 30.38 -4.83
C ILE A 210 24.00 30.01 -4.47
N GLU A 211 24.92 30.97 -4.52
CA GLU A 211 26.32 30.74 -4.13
C GLU A 211 26.47 30.37 -2.65
N ARG A 212 25.67 30.99 -1.75
CA ARG A 212 25.64 30.59 -0.33
C ARG A 212 25.15 29.15 -0.13
N ARG A 213 24.11 28.71 -0.86
CA ARG A 213 23.63 27.32 -0.78
C ARG A 213 24.64 26.32 -1.31
N ARG A 214 25.40 26.67 -2.35
CA ARG A 214 26.48 25.83 -2.90
C ARG A 214 27.59 25.60 -1.87
N ARG A 215 27.98 26.64 -1.13
CA ARG A 215 28.94 26.50 -0.02
C ARG A 215 28.39 25.68 1.13
N ASP A 216 27.12 25.89 1.50
CA ASP A 216 26.47 25.07 2.53
C ASP A 216 26.42 23.57 2.10
N LEU A 217 26.27 23.27 0.80
CA LEU A 217 26.31 21.91 0.25
C LEU A 217 27.72 21.29 0.34
N GLU A 218 28.78 22.05 0.10
CA GLU A 218 30.16 21.56 0.24
C GLU A 218 30.49 21.21 1.69
N ALA A 219 30.06 22.05 2.65
CA ALA A 219 30.19 21.77 4.07
C ALA A 219 29.38 20.54 4.50
N LEU A 220 28.17 20.36 3.96
CA LEU A 220 27.34 19.17 4.20
C LEU A 220 27.99 17.88 3.64
N ARG A 221 28.51 17.92 2.41
CA ARG A 221 29.25 16.78 1.84
C ARG A 221 30.48 16.42 2.67
N TYR A 222 31.20 17.43 3.14
CA TYR A 222 32.35 17.21 4.01
C TYR A 222 31.94 16.53 5.31
N TYR A 223 30.87 17.01 5.96
CA TYR A 223 30.30 16.44 7.17
C TYR A 223 29.89 14.98 6.99
N GLU A 224 29.23 14.64 5.89
CA GLU A 224 28.78 13.28 5.59
C GLU A 224 29.96 12.33 5.34
N VAL A 225 30.95 12.76 4.55
CA VAL A 225 32.11 11.93 4.17
C VAL A 225 33.10 11.74 5.33
N HIS A 226 33.16 12.68 6.28
CA HIS A 226 34.11 12.67 7.40
C HIS A 226 33.42 12.39 8.74
N ASP A 227 32.36 11.58 8.71
CA ASP A 227 31.71 11.02 9.89
C ASP A 227 31.30 12.08 10.95
N GLY A 228 30.75 13.20 10.48
CA GLY A 228 30.24 14.27 11.34
C GLY A 228 31.28 15.34 11.70
N LEU A 229 32.46 15.33 11.06
CA LEU A 229 33.43 16.41 11.22
C LEU A 229 32.88 17.72 10.63
N ILE A 230 32.72 18.73 11.47
CA ILE A 230 32.17 20.02 11.08
C ILE A 230 33.27 20.89 10.47
N LYS A 231 33.01 21.40 9.27
CA LYS A 231 33.80 22.44 8.62
C LYS A 231 32.87 23.55 8.14
N TYR A 232 33.17 24.80 8.47
CA TYR A 232 32.28 25.92 8.16
C TYR A 232 32.58 26.49 6.78
N THR A 233 31.60 27.16 6.17
CA THR A 233 31.72 27.71 4.81
C THR A 233 32.87 28.71 4.62
N GLU A 234 33.34 29.31 5.71
CA GLU A 234 34.49 30.24 5.75
C GLU A 234 35.81 29.53 5.47
N ASP A 235 35.89 28.23 5.76
CA ASP A 235 37.07 27.38 5.56
C ASP A 235 37.23 26.89 4.10
N PHE A 236 36.30 27.26 3.21
CA PHE A 236 36.27 26.86 1.79
C PHE A 236 36.59 28.00 0.81
N GLY A 237 36.87 29.21 1.32
CA GLY A 237 37.41 30.33 0.54
C GLY A 237 36.38 31.20 -0.21
N ARG A 238 36.57 32.53 -0.14
CA ARG A 238 35.73 33.66 -0.60
C ARG A 238 34.61 34.08 0.35
N ASN A 239 34.96 35.00 1.24
CA ASN A 239 34.03 35.82 2.00
C ASN A 239 33.40 36.85 1.08
N LEU A 240 32.13 36.63 0.73
CA LEU A 240 31.27 37.70 0.26
C LEU A 240 30.29 37.99 1.40
N ASP A 241 30.50 39.08 2.11
CA ASP A 241 29.59 39.62 3.14
C ASP A 241 28.27 40.13 2.53
#